data_AF-A0AAU1DF80-F1
#
_entry.id   AF-A0AAU1DF80-F1
#
_cell.length_a   1.000
_cell.length_b   1.000
_cell.length_c   1.000
_cell.angle_alpha   90.00
_cell.angle_beta   90.00
_cell.angle_gamma   90.00
#
_symmetry.space_group_name_H-M   'P 1'
#
loop_
_entity.id
_entity.type
_entity.pdbx_description
1 polymer ?
#
loop_
_entity_poly.entity_id
_entity_poly.type
_entity_poly.pdbx_seq_one_letter_code
_entity_poly.pdbx_strand_id
1 'polypeptide(L)' 'MTDGAAIDVADDQILAKQIIRGLMVIRKHLSCSLHEALDIFAARYEVLRVERPDDFVCSRDEYGVGFYS' A
#
# COMPACT_ATOMS: atom_id res chain seq x y z
N MET A 1 -3.88 19.06 8.72
CA MET A 1 -4.04 17.95 9.68
C MET A 1 -5.19 17.05 9.23
N THR A 2 -5.00 16.31 8.14
CA THR A 2 -5.94 15.27 7.65
C THR A 2 -5.22 14.25 6.75
N ASP A 3 -3.93 13.98 6.99
CA ASP A 3 -3.15 13.08 6.09
C ASP A 3 -3.01 11.65 6.61
N GLY A 4 -3.14 11.38 7.91
CA GLY A 4 -2.96 10.01 8.44
C GLY A 4 -4.12 9.07 8.09
N ALA A 5 -5.36 9.49 8.35
CA ALA A 5 -6.54 8.63 8.20
C ALA A 5 -6.93 8.32 6.75
N ALA A 6 -6.47 9.11 5.77
CA ALA A 6 -6.79 8.91 4.36
C ALA A 6 -5.97 7.76 3.72
N ILE A 7 -4.86 7.35 4.37
CA ILE A 7 -3.91 6.39 3.82
C ILE A 7 -4.13 4.97 4.39
N ASP A 8 -4.81 4.84 5.54
CA ASP A 8 -5.18 3.53 6.13
C ASP A 8 -6.13 2.70 5.25
N VAL A 9 -6.77 3.34 4.27
CA VAL A 9 -7.80 2.72 3.41
C VAL A 9 -7.32 1.48 2.66
N ALA A 10 -6.01 1.36 2.44
CA ALA A 10 -5.39 0.25 1.71
C ALA A 10 -4.58 -0.70 2.61
N ASP A 11 -4.55 -0.51 3.93
CA ASP A 11 -3.70 -1.26 4.84
C ASP A 11 -3.93 -2.77 4.75
N ASP A 12 -5.19 -3.20 4.77
CA ASP A 12 -5.54 -4.61 4.64
C ASP A 12 -5.02 -5.22 3.34
N GLN A 13 -5.08 -4.45 2.24
CA GLN A 13 -4.56 -4.91 0.96
C GLN A 13 -3.04 -4.90 0.93
N ILE A 14 -2.38 -3.96 1.60
CA ILE A 14 -0.93 -3.92 1.73
C ILE A 14 -0.46 -5.14 2.55
N LEU A 15 -0.99 -5.35 3.74
CA LEU A 15 -0.62 -6.46 4.62
C LEU A 15 -0.88 -7.83 3.95
N ALA A 16 -1.97 -7.95 3.18
CA ALA A 16 -2.32 -9.16 2.45
C ALA A 16 -1.61 -9.32 1.07
N LYS A 17 -0.64 -8.47 0.72
CA LYS A 17 0.07 -8.47 -0.58
C LYS A 17 -0.89 -8.38 -1.79
N GLN A 18 -2.05 -7.74 -1.64
CA GLN A 18 -3.04 -7.52 -2.69
C GLN A 18 -2.78 -6.20 -3.45
N ILE A 19 -1.58 -6.03 -4.01
CA ILE A 19 -1.08 -4.75 -4.56
C ILE A 19 -2.07 -4.09 -5.53
N ILE A 20 -2.54 -4.81 -6.55
CA ILE A 20 -3.48 -4.27 -7.55
C ILE A 20 -4.77 -3.77 -6.88
N ARG A 21 -5.29 -4.53 -5.91
CA ARG A 21 -6.52 -4.15 -5.20
C ARG A 21 -6.30 -2.93 -4.31
N GLY A 22 -5.17 -2.84 -3.62
CA GLY A 22 -4.80 -1.66 -2.83
C GLY A 22 -4.72 -0.40 -3.70
N LEU A 23 -4.08 -0.49 -4.87
CA LEU A 23 -4.04 0.63 -5.82
C LEU A 23 -5.44 1.04 -6.31
N MET A 24 -6.33 0.09 -6.59
CA MET A 24 -7.72 0.40 -6.96
C MET A 24 -8.48 1.10 -5.83
N VAL A 25 -8.27 0.67 -4.59
CA VAL A 25 -8.89 1.29 -3.40
C VAL A 25 -8.42 2.73 -3.23
N ILE A 26 -7.10 2.97 -3.30
CA ILE A 26 -6.52 4.31 -3.20
C ILE A 26 -7.07 5.23 -4.30
N ARG A 27 -7.04 4.78 -5.56
CA ARG A 27 -7.56 5.55 -6.69
C ARG A 27 -9.02 5.92 -6.53
N LYS A 28 -9.85 4.97 -6.08
CA LYS A 28 -11.28 5.21 -5.87
C LYS A 28 -11.52 6.18 -4.71
N HIS A 29 -10.75 6.05 -3.63
CA HIS A 29 -10.93 6.85 -2.42
C HIS A 29 -10.48 8.30 -2.62
N LEU A 30 -9.32 8.49 -3.26
CA LEU A 30 -8.70 9.81 -3.45
C LEU A 30 -9.00 10.43 -4.82
N SER A 31 -9.71 9.73 -5.70
CA SER A 31 -9.95 10.15 -7.08
C SER A 31 -8.66 10.53 -7.83
N CYS A 32 -7.58 9.80 -7.57
CA CYS A 32 -6.24 10.11 -8.09
C CYS A 32 -5.84 9.25 -9.31
N SER A 33 -4.77 9.67 -9.97
CA SER A 33 -4.14 8.92 -11.05
C SER A 33 -3.50 7.61 -10.54
N LEU A 34 -3.15 6.72 -11.47
CA LEU A 34 -2.44 5.50 -11.11
C LEU A 34 -1.04 5.78 -10.54
N HIS A 35 -0.34 6.80 -11.07
CA HIS A 35 0.98 7.18 -10.56
C HIS A 35 0.90 7.69 -9.12
N GLU A 36 -0.03 8.61 -8.83
CA GLU A 36 -0.23 9.10 -7.47
C GLU A 36 -0.62 7.96 -6.51
N ALA A 37 -1.46 7.03 -6.96
CA ALA A 37 -1.81 5.86 -6.15
C ALA A 37 -0.61 4.94 -5.86
N LEU A 38 0.32 4.79 -6.80
CA LEU A 38 1.55 4.03 -6.59
C LEU A 38 2.45 4.71 -5.55
N ASP A 39 2.62 6.03 -5.64
CA ASP A 39 3.43 6.80 -4.68
C ASP A 39 2.84 6.71 -3.26
N ILE A 40 1.52 6.86 -3.14
CA ILE A 40 0.79 6.75 -1.87
C ILE A 40 0.88 5.33 -1.32
N PHE A 41 0.70 4.31 -2.16
CA PHE A 41 0.83 2.91 -1.76
C PHE A 41 2.23 2.60 -1.24
N ALA A 42 3.27 3.05 -1.95
CA ALA A 42 4.65 2.84 -1.56
C ALA A 42 4.96 3.53 -0.23
N ALA A 43 4.56 4.79 -0.07
CA ALA A 43 4.74 5.52 1.19
C ALA A 43 4.05 4.80 2.36
N ARG A 44 2.82 4.30 2.16
CA ARG A 44 2.10 3.58 3.23
C ARG A 44 2.72 2.24 3.57
N TYR A 45 3.17 1.50 2.55
CA TYR A 45 3.89 0.25 2.74
C TYR A 45 5.10 0.42 3.66
N GLU A 46 5.86 1.52 3.48
CA GLU A 46 7.01 1.80 4.34
C GLU A 46 6.62 2.09 5.79
N VAL A 47 5.56 2.87 5.99
CA VAL A 47 5.04 3.16 7.34
C VAL A 47 4.62 1.86 8.03
N LEU A 48 3.85 1.02 7.35
CA LEU A 48 3.40 -0.26 7.90
C LEU A 48 4.58 -1.20 8.20
N ARG A 49 5.62 -1.22 7.37
CA ARG A 49 6.82 -2.03 7.62
C ARG A 49 7.55 -1.62 8.90
N VAL A 50 7.47 -0.35 9.29
CA VAL A 50 8.06 0.15 10.54
C VAL A 50 7.14 -0.09 11.73
N GLU A 51 5.85 0.22 11.58
CA GLU A 51 4.88 0.18 12.69
C GLU A 51 4.39 -1.23 13.01
N ARG A 52 4.26 -2.09 11.99
CA ARG A 52 3.61 -3.39 12.06
C ARG A 52 4.40 -4.47 11.29
N PRO A 53 5.70 -4.66 11.58
CA PRO A 53 6.55 -5.57 10.80
C PRO A 53 6.06 -7.03 10.83
N ASP A 54 5.52 -7.48 11.97
CA ASP A 54 5.07 -8.86 12.20
C ASP A 54 3.79 -9.23 11.43
N ASP A 55 3.06 -8.24 10.91
CA ASP A 55 1.83 -8.46 10.17
C ASP A 55 2.07 -8.78 8.69
N PHE A 56 3.32 -8.63 8.21
CA PHE A 56 3.68 -8.98 6.84
C PHE A 56 3.97 -10.47 6.70
N VAL A 57 3.28 -11.11 5.77
CA VAL A 57 3.44 -12.56 5.49
C VAL A 57 4.69 -12.92 4.68
N CYS A 58 5.48 -11.94 4.23
CA CYS A 58 6.66 -12.15 3.41
C CYS A 58 7.73 -11.06 3.64
N SER A 59 8.95 -11.32 3.18
CA SER A 59 10.05 -10.36 3.21
C SER A 59 9.84 -9.18 2.22
N ARG A 60 10.68 -8.15 2.33
CA ARG A 60 10.66 -6.98 1.45
C ARG A 60 10.94 -7.35 0.00
N ASP A 61 11.89 -8.27 -0.22
CA ASP A 61 12.29 -8.71 -1.55
C ASP A 61 11.19 -9.54 -2.24
N GLU A 62 10.44 -10.33 -1.47
CA GLU A 62 9.35 -11.16 -1.98
C GLU A 62 8.06 -10.37 -2.26
N TYR A 63 7.90 -9.21 -1.62
CA TYR A 63 6.65 -8.45 -1.63
C TYR A 63 6.27 -7.96 -3.03
N GLY A 64 7.24 -7.49 -3.82
CA GLY A 64 7.03 -6.96 -5.18
C GLY A 64 7.10 -8.00 -6.31
N VAL A 65 7.47 -9.24 -6.01
CA VAL A 65 7.67 -10.29 -7.03
C VAL A 65 6.37 -10.53 -7.81
N GLY A 66 6.47 -10.46 -9.14
CA GLY A 66 5.34 -10.62 -10.06
C GLY A 66 4.53 -9.35 -10.30
N PHE A 67 4.86 -8.24 -9.63
CA PHE A 67 4.25 -6.94 -9.87
C PHE A 67 5.17 -6.00 -10.67
N TYR A 68 6.44 -5.90 -10.27
CA TYR A 68 7.46 -5.19 -11.04
C TYR A 68 8.11 -6.17 -12.03
N SER A 69 8.26 -5.76 -13.29
CA SER A 69 8.95 -6.49 -14.38
C SER A 69 10.14 -5.69 -14.87
#